data_AF-A0AA37W1C3-F1
#
_entry.id   AF-A0AA37W1C3-F1
#
_cell.length_a   1.000
_cell.length_b   1.000
_cell.length_c   1.000
_cell.angle_alpha   90.00
_cell.angle_beta   90.00
_cell.angle_gamma   90.00
#
_symmetry.space_group_name_H-M   'P 1'
#
loop_
_entity.id
_entity.type
_entity.pdbx_description
1 polymer ?
#
loop_
_entity_poly.entity_id
_entity_poly.type
_entity_poly.pdbx_seq_one_letter_code
_entity_poly.pdbx_strand_id
1 'polypeptide(L)'
;MSNQTVNPTDAEMQEFMATEQTKWDQLNGYMHPQFEGQRAYVEHGFARYRTAFVGDTNAVYMPDPDQGEMEAMTGDSCSDEVKNMWRENKGKLLKDVDPELHAEMTEESDGLAKALRDCGVNVIRNDRNEYPEAIVDFNANWKGPKFVSIYGGPTYGRIIQNKFVQIWECGPVRQWELAFRQGTEQLFNANPDLEYRSMQFPEPDVNLRGPGTPGLDNAAVKIFPDSHLLFGYGVADEKHIEATYNPETRHDYTSAGNPLGGKFLMERVLNNDGFTSEEIFFDSKLTYHFDCFLMMIKEGVVGMPDTINHGLMHEHLPECLKDYEIVPLPLEDIARGVSNAPTIGDGRILIDNRCTETMKRLQARGIEPVPVKYEKCWDTFNSGMDCSDAEIWRQDIID
;
A
#
# COMPACT_ATOMS: atom_id res chain seq x y z
N MET A 1 -12.65 -33.86 13.73
CA MET A 1 -11.47 -34.74 13.72
C MET A 1 -10.29 -33.83 14.04
N SER A 2 -9.58 -34.05 15.14
CA SER A 2 -8.39 -33.25 15.45
C SER A 2 -7.30 -33.63 14.47
N ASN A 3 -6.89 -32.70 13.60
CA ASN A 3 -5.63 -32.83 12.87
C ASN A 3 -4.53 -32.82 13.94
N GLN A 4 -4.04 -34.00 14.31
CA GLN A 4 -2.77 -34.10 15.03
C GLN A 4 -1.71 -33.63 14.04
N THR A 5 -1.26 -32.39 14.22
CA THR A 5 0.01 -31.93 13.64
C THR A 5 1.09 -32.86 14.17
N VAL A 6 1.54 -33.77 13.30
CA VAL A 6 2.75 -34.54 13.54
C VAL A 6 3.87 -33.51 13.57
N ASN A 7 4.53 -33.36 14.72
CA ASN A 7 5.69 -32.49 14.80
C ASN A 7 6.73 -33.01 13.80
N PRO A 8 7.38 -32.13 13.01
CA PRO A 8 8.45 -32.55 12.13
C PRO A 8 9.53 -33.26 12.96
N THR A 9 10.11 -34.30 12.37
CA THR A 9 11.31 -34.94 12.88
C THR A 9 12.47 -33.94 12.88
N ASP A 10 13.49 -34.19 13.70
CA ASP A 10 14.70 -33.36 13.71
C ASP A 10 15.34 -33.27 12.30
N ALA A 11 15.26 -34.34 11.51
CA ALA A 11 15.77 -34.37 10.14
C ALA A 11 14.97 -33.44 9.20
N GLU A 12 13.64 -33.50 9.26
CA GLU A 12 12.76 -32.62 8.46
C GLU A 12 12.95 -31.14 8.85
N MET A 13 13.15 -30.85 10.14
CA MET A 13 13.43 -29.49 10.60
C MET A 13 14.79 -28.99 10.11
N GLN A 14 15.84 -29.82 10.14
CA GLN A 14 17.15 -29.43 9.62
C GLN A 14 17.13 -29.21 8.10
N GLU A 15 16.39 -30.03 7.36
CA GLU A 15 16.18 -29.84 5.92
C GLU A 15 15.47 -28.50 5.64
N PHE A 16 14.37 -28.23 6.34
CA PHE A 16 13.66 -26.95 6.25
C PHE A 16 14.55 -25.74 6.60
N MET A 17 15.32 -25.81 7.69
CA MET A 17 16.23 -24.72 8.05
C MET A 17 17.29 -24.47 6.98
N ALA A 18 17.79 -25.51 6.30
CA ALA A 18 18.77 -25.38 5.24
C ALA A 18 18.18 -24.76 3.97
N THR A 19 16.93 -25.13 3.60
CA THR A 19 16.24 -24.52 2.46
C THR A 19 15.92 -23.06 2.73
N GLU A 20 15.44 -22.73 3.93
CA GLU A 20 15.17 -21.34 4.34
C GLU A 20 16.44 -20.50 4.36
N GLN A 21 17.54 -21.00 4.90
CA GLN A 21 18.82 -20.27 4.88
C GLN A 21 19.26 -19.96 3.45
N THR A 22 19.12 -20.91 2.54
CA THR A 22 19.48 -20.71 1.13
C THR A 22 18.64 -19.60 0.48
N LYS A 23 17.32 -19.60 0.72
CA LYS A 23 16.42 -18.55 0.20
C LYS A 23 16.75 -17.18 0.81
N TRP A 24 17.01 -17.12 2.12
CA TRP A 24 17.43 -15.90 2.79
C TRP A 24 18.75 -15.35 2.25
N ASP A 25 19.77 -16.19 2.07
CA ASP A 25 21.07 -15.77 1.55
C ASP A 25 20.95 -15.22 0.11
N GLN A 26 20.12 -15.84 -0.73
CA GLN A 26 19.86 -15.37 -2.09
C GLN A 26 19.10 -14.03 -2.10
N LEU A 27 18.02 -13.93 -1.34
CA LEU A 27 17.22 -12.72 -1.24
C LEU A 27 18.06 -11.56 -0.70
N ASN A 28 18.75 -11.75 0.42
CA ASN A 28 19.57 -10.72 1.03
C ASN A 28 20.77 -10.34 0.16
N GLY A 29 21.48 -11.33 -0.40
CA GLY A 29 22.60 -11.09 -1.32
C GLY A 29 22.20 -10.30 -2.58
N TYR A 30 20.93 -10.36 -2.98
CA TYR A 30 20.41 -9.56 -4.08
C TYR A 30 19.87 -8.19 -3.67
N MET A 31 19.13 -8.13 -2.57
CA MET A 31 18.41 -6.93 -2.18
C MET A 31 19.31 -5.95 -1.44
N HIS A 32 20.17 -6.42 -0.55
CA HIS A 32 21.03 -5.58 0.29
C HIS A 32 21.81 -4.54 -0.55
N PRO A 33 22.51 -4.89 -1.64
CA PRO A 33 23.27 -3.91 -2.43
C PRO A 33 22.41 -2.80 -3.05
N GLN A 34 21.11 -3.03 -3.26
CA GLN A 34 20.21 -2.03 -3.82
C GLN A 34 19.86 -0.91 -2.83
N PHE A 35 19.94 -1.20 -1.51
CA PHE A 35 19.70 -0.23 -0.44
C PHE A 35 20.96 0.55 -0.03
N GLU A 36 22.15 0.08 -0.41
CA GLU A 36 23.41 0.72 -0.01
C GLU A 36 23.50 2.17 -0.50
N GLY A 37 23.81 3.07 0.43
CA GLY A 37 23.99 4.50 0.14
C GLY A 37 22.72 5.25 -0.26
N GLN A 38 21.55 4.60 -0.19
CA GLN A 38 20.28 5.25 -0.52
C GLN A 38 19.89 6.23 0.59
N ARG A 39 19.48 7.45 0.19
CA ARG A 39 18.85 8.40 1.10
C ARG A 39 17.45 7.94 1.45
N ALA A 40 17.03 8.14 2.69
CA ALA A 40 15.70 7.83 3.20
C ALA A 40 15.08 9.11 3.76
N TYR A 41 14.23 9.77 2.96
CA TYR A 41 13.60 11.04 3.35
C TYR A 41 12.38 11.32 2.48
N VAL A 42 11.22 11.59 3.06
CA VAL A 42 10.01 11.96 2.31
C VAL A 42 9.48 13.29 2.82
N GLU A 43 9.67 14.34 2.02
CA GLU A 43 9.22 15.70 2.34
C GLU A 43 7.69 15.80 2.32
N HIS A 44 7.08 15.40 1.20
CA HIS A 44 5.64 15.27 0.99
C HIS A 44 5.37 14.46 -0.29
N GLY A 45 4.12 14.05 -0.50
CA GLY A 45 3.72 13.19 -1.64
C GLY A 45 3.87 13.85 -3.02
N PHE A 46 3.91 15.19 -3.09
CA PHE A 46 4.14 15.92 -4.35
C PHE A 46 5.62 16.10 -4.72
N ALA A 47 6.54 15.90 -3.77
CA ALA A 47 7.94 16.24 -3.97
C ALA A 47 8.57 15.29 -5.00
N ARG A 48 9.68 15.76 -5.60
CA ARG A 48 10.42 15.00 -6.62
C ARG A 48 10.70 13.57 -6.16
N TYR A 49 10.18 12.59 -6.90
CA TYR A 49 10.40 11.18 -6.62
C TYR A 49 11.79 10.73 -7.07
N ARG A 50 12.58 10.16 -6.15
CA ARG A 50 14.00 9.85 -6.39
C ARG A 50 14.34 8.39 -6.18
N THR A 51 13.80 7.76 -5.14
CA THR A 51 14.02 6.33 -4.88
C THR A 51 12.71 5.66 -4.51
N ALA A 52 12.33 4.65 -5.26
CA ALA A 52 11.15 3.81 -5.08
C ALA A 52 11.55 2.41 -4.63
N PHE A 53 10.77 1.83 -3.72
CA PHE A 53 10.73 0.39 -3.53
C PHE A 53 9.50 -0.16 -4.27
N VAL A 54 9.64 -1.11 -5.18
CA VAL A 54 8.52 -1.61 -5.99
C VAL A 54 8.29 -3.09 -5.71
N GLY A 55 7.03 -3.47 -5.53
CA GLY A 55 6.62 -4.87 -5.34
C GLY A 55 6.90 -5.74 -6.56
N ASP A 56 6.64 -7.04 -6.46
CA ASP A 56 6.90 -8.03 -7.50
C ASP A 56 5.88 -9.18 -7.47
N THR A 57 5.99 -10.12 -8.42
CA THR A 57 5.03 -11.22 -8.58
C THR A 57 5.56 -12.57 -8.07
N ASN A 58 6.64 -12.60 -7.27
CA ASN A 58 7.27 -13.86 -6.84
C ASN A 58 6.47 -14.61 -5.78
N ALA A 59 5.68 -13.92 -4.95
CA ALA A 59 4.82 -14.50 -3.92
C ALA A 59 3.42 -13.85 -3.94
N VAL A 60 2.65 -14.13 -4.99
CA VAL A 60 1.25 -13.67 -5.12
C VAL A 60 0.29 -14.79 -4.76
N TYR A 61 -0.03 -14.93 -3.48
CA TYR A 61 -1.00 -15.92 -3.01
C TYR A 61 -2.43 -15.38 -3.07
N MET A 62 -3.38 -16.22 -3.49
CA MET A 62 -4.79 -15.83 -3.48
C MET A 62 -5.27 -15.64 -2.03
N PRO A 63 -5.76 -14.45 -1.64
CA PRO A 63 -6.28 -14.22 -0.30
C PRO A 63 -7.60 -14.97 -0.10
N ASP A 64 -8.03 -15.08 1.16
CA ASP A 64 -9.40 -15.51 1.48
C ASP A 64 -10.27 -14.26 1.63
N PRO A 65 -11.19 -13.96 0.69
CA PRO A 65 -12.02 -12.75 0.75
C PRO A 65 -12.95 -12.72 1.97
N ASP A 66 -13.21 -13.90 2.56
CA ASP A 66 -14.14 -14.05 3.68
C ASP A 66 -13.42 -13.93 5.04
N GLN A 67 -12.10 -13.69 5.07
CA GLN A 67 -11.39 -13.32 6.30
C GLN A 67 -11.71 -11.87 6.67
N GLY A 68 -11.87 -11.58 7.97
CA GLY A 68 -12.39 -10.28 8.42
C GLY A 68 -11.63 -9.07 7.86
N GLU A 69 -10.30 -9.12 7.81
CA GLU A 69 -9.48 -8.04 7.26
C GLU A 69 -9.69 -7.85 5.76
N MET A 70 -9.75 -8.95 4.99
CA MET A 70 -9.99 -8.90 3.54
C MET A 70 -11.41 -8.48 3.21
N GLU A 71 -12.39 -8.92 3.99
CA GLU A 71 -13.80 -8.55 3.86
C GLU A 71 -13.97 -7.05 4.11
N ALA A 72 -13.30 -6.48 5.11
CA ALA A 72 -13.35 -5.05 5.38
C ALA A 72 -12.77 -4.23 4.21
N MET A 73 -11.59 -4.62 3.70
CA MET A 73 -10.96 -3.92 2.58
C MET A 73 -11.78 -4.04 1.30
N THR A 74 -12.22 -5.24 0.94
CA THR A 74 -12.71 -5.50 -0.42
C THR A 74 -14.22 -5.67 -0.52
N GLY A 75 -14.93 -5.73 0.61
CA GLY A 75 -16.35 -6.07 0.67
C GLY A 75 -17.27 -5.10 -0.08
N ASP A 76 -16.95 -3.80 -0.03
CA ASP A 76 -17.79 -2.74 -0.58
C ASP A 76 -17.53 -2.43 -2.06
N SER A 77 -16.31 -2.66 -2.55
CA SER A 77 -15.85 -2.17 -3.87
C SER A 77 -15.34 -3.28 -4.80
N CYS A 78 -14.99 -4.47 -4.30
CA CYS A 78 -14.52 -5.57 -5.14
C CYS A 78 -15.68 -6.38 -5.73
N SER A 79 -15.55 -6.73 -7.00
CA SER A 79 -16.58 -7.48 -7.74
C SER A 79 -16.78 -8.89 -7.19
N ASP A 80 -18.00 -9.42 -7.33
CA ASP A 80 -18.29 -10.81 -6.92
C ASP A 80 -17.50 -11.84 -7.74
N GLU A 81 -17.18 -11.53 -8.99
CA GLU A 81 -16.35 -12.39 -9.85
C GLU A 81 -14.95 -12.58 -9.26
N VAL A 82 -14.27 -11.48 -8.91
CA VAL A 82 -12.94 -11.52 -8.29
C VAL A 82 -12.97 -12.23 -6.94
N LYS A 83 -13.96 -11.91 -6.07
CA LYS A 83 -14.12 -12.58 -4.78
C LYS A 83 -14.37 -14.08 -4.94
N ASN A 84 -15.14 -14.51 -5.94
CA ASN A 84 -15.36 -15.94 -6.21
C ASN A 84 -14.06 -16.63 -6.65
N MET A 85 -13.29 -16.00 -7.54
CA MET A 85 -12.00 -16.51 -7.98
C MET A 85 -11.02 -16.69 -6.81
N TRP A 86 -10.93 -15.70 -5.91
CA TRP A 86 -10.12 -15.83 -4.69
C TRP A 86 -10.63 -16.95 -3.78
N ARG A 87 -11.94 -17.04 -3.53
CA ARG A 87 -12.53 -18.07 -2.66
C ARG A 87 -12.23 -19.50 -3.14
N GLU A 88 -12.26 -19.73 -4.46
CA GLU A 88 -11.96 -21.02 -5.06
C GLU A 88 -10.47 -21.40 -4.97
N ASN A 89 -9.59 -20.40 -4.87
CA ASN A 89 -8.14 -20.58 -4.99
C ASN A 89 -7.34 -20.14 -3.77
N LYS A 90 -8.00 -19.71 -2.69
CA LYS A 90 -7.37 -19.17 -1.49
C LYS A 90 -6.23 -20.02 -0.96
N GLY A 91 -5.13 -19.35 -0.60
CA GLY A 91 -3.91 -19.96 -0.10
C GLY A 91 -3.05 -20.66 -1.16
N LYS A 92 -3.46 -20.65 -2.44
CA LYS A 92 -2.63 -21.11 -3.56
C LYS A 92 -1.90 -19.93 -4.20
N LEU A 93 -0.75 -20.22 -4.79
CA LEU A 93 0.03 -19.24 -5.53
C LEU A 93 -0.59 -19.01 -6.91
N LEU A 94 -0.72 -17.75 -7.34
CA LEU A 94 -1.36 -17.39 -8.61
C LEU A 94 -0.70 -18.10 -9.81
N LYS A 95 0.63 -18.16 -9.85
CA LYS A 95 1.37 -18.81 -10.96
C LYS A 95 1.03 -20.29 -11.15
N ASP A 96 0.55 -20.96 -10.11
CA ASP A 96 0.15 -22.37 -10.15
C ASP A 96 -1.35 -22.54 -10.48
N VAL A 97 -2.15 -21.50 -10.27
CA VAL A 97 -3.60 -21.47 -10.52
C VAL A 97 -3.90 -20.98 -11.94
N ASP A 98 -3.29 -19.86 -12.32
CA ASP A 98 -3.45 -19.19 -13.60
C ASP A 98 -2.10 -18.61 -14.06
N PRO A 99 -1.27 -19.41 -14.76
CA PRO A 99 0.05 -18.99 -15.20
C PRO A 99 0.01 -17.91 -16.30
N GLU A 100 -1.08 -17.82 -17.07
CA GLU A 100 -1.23 -16.80 -18.11
C GLU A 100 -1.49 -15.43 -17.46
N LEU A 101 -2.42 -15.37 -16.51
CA LEU A 101 -2.68 -14.17 -15.73
C LEU A 101 -1.43 -13.73 -14.93
N HIS A 102 -0.71 -14.68 -14.32
CA HIS A 102 0.55 -14.39 -13.63
C HIS A 102 1.59 -13.74 -14.56
N ALA A 103 1.74 -14.26 -15.78
CA ALA A 103 2.67 -13.73 -16.76
C ALA A 103 2.29 -12.29 -17.19
N GLU A 104 1.00 -12.04 -17.42
CA GLU A 104 0.51 -10.69 -17.74
C GLU A 104 0.74 -9.70 -16.59
N MET A 105 0.41 -10.08 -15.36
CA MET A 105 0.68 -9.26 -14.17
C MET A 105 2.18 -9.00 -13.98
N THR A 106 3.02 -9.99 -14.30
CA THR A 106 4.48 -9.82 -14.24
C THR A 106 4.95 -8.79 -15.27
N GLU A 107 4.46 -8.84 -16.50
CA GLU A 107 4.74 -7.83 -17.53
C GLU A 107 4.33 -6.43 -17.07
N GLU A 108 3.14 -6.28 -16.49
CA GLU A 108 2.63 -5.00 -16.00
C GLU A 108 3.45 -4.46 -14.81
N SER A 109 3.75 -5.33 -13.84
CA SER A 109 4.57 -4.98 -12.69
C SER A 109 5.99 -4.57 -13.10
N ASP A 110 6.60 -5.26 -14.06
CA ASP A 110 7.88 -4.87 -14.64
C ASP A 110 7.77 -3.57 -15.45
N GLY A 111 6.64 -3.36 -16.11
CA GLY A 111 6.29 -2.12 -16.81
C GLY A 111 6.28 -0.90 -15.88
N LEU A 112 5.70 -1.01 -14.67
CA LEU A 112 5.76 0.03 -13.64
C LEU A 112 7.21 0.33 -13.23
N ALA A 113 7.98 -0.69 -12.87
CA ALA A 113 9.38 -0.52 -12.49
C ALA A 113 10.21 0.13 -13.62
N LYS A 114 9.95 -0.22 -14.87
CA LYS A 114 10.56 0.42 -16.03
C LYS A 114 10.15 1.88 -16.17
N ALA A 115 8.86 2.19 -16.07
CA ALA A 115 8.35 3.57 -16.21
C ALA A 115 8.94 4.51 -15.15
N LEU A 116 9.08 4.05 -13.91
CA LEU A 116 9.75 4.78 -12.83
C LEU A 116 11.22 5.06 -13.18
N ARG A 117 11.96 4.04 -13.65
CA ARG A 117 13.36 4.20 -14.10
C ARG A 117 13.49 5.17 -15.27
N ASP A 118 12.61 5.08 -16.26
CA ASP A 118 12.56 6.00 -17.41
C ASP A 118 12.27 7.44 -16.96
N CYS A 119 11.57 7.62 -15.82
CA CYS A 119 11.34 8.92 -15.20
C CYS A 119 12.53 9.44 -14.36
N GLY A 120 13.58 8.63 -14.21
CA GLY A 120 14.78 8.96 -13.45
C GLY A 120 14.67 8.61 -11.96
N VAL A 121 13.72 7.77 -11.57
CA VAL A 121 13.60 7.23 -10.21
C VAL A 121 14.51 6.00 -10.09
N ASN A 122 15.30 5.92 -9.02
CA ASN A 122 16.01 4.70 -8.66
C ASN A 122 15.01 3.68 -8.12
N VAL A 123 15.03 2.44 -8.62
CA VAL A 123 14.06 1.41 -8.25
C VAL A 123 14.76 0.25 -7.54
N ILE A 124 14.35 0.00 -6.31
CA ILE A 124 14.70 -1.17 -5.49
C ILE A 124 13.58 -2.20 -5.64
N ARG A 125 13.91 -3.44 -6.02
CA ARG A 125 12.91 -4.50 -6.27
C ARG A 125 13.52 -5.89 -6.21
N ASN A 126 12.73 -6.86 -5.75
CA ASN A 126 13.05 -8.28 -5.89
C ASN A 126 12.46 -8.84 -7.19
N ASP A 127 13.23 -8.85 -8.29
CA ASP A 127 12.74 -9.30 -9.60
C ASP A 127 13.04 -10.77 -9.91
N ARG A 128 13.66 -11.52 -8.98
CA ARG A 128 14.19 -12.86 -9.33
C ARG A 128 14.28 -13.90 -8.23
N ASN A 129 14.19 -13.53 -6.95
CA ASN A 129 14.37 -14.49 -5.86
C ASN A 129 13.02 -14.91 -5.28
N GLU A 130 12.95 -16.18 -4.91
CA GLU A 130 11.83 -16.68 -4.12
C GLU A 130 11.90 -16.13 -2.69
N TYR A 131 10.72 -15.93 -2.11
CA TYR A 131 10.62 -15.58 -0.70
C TYR A 131 10.79 -16.83 0.17
N PRO A 132 11.48 -16.71 1.32
CA PRO A 132 11.50 -17.73 2.36
C PRO A 132 10.08 -18.12 2.79
N GLU A 133 9.84 -19.42 3.04
CA GLU A 133 8.54 -19.92 3.46
C GLU A 133 8.10 -19.32 4.79
N ALA A 134 9.02 -19.05 5.71
CA ALA A 134 8.72 -18.39 6.98
C ALA A 134 8.15 -16.97 6.80
N ILE A 135 8.51 -16.27 5.72
CA ILE A 135 7.91 -14.98 5.34
C ILE A 135 6.53 -15.21 4.73
N VAL A 136 6.42 -16.11 3.76
CA VAL A 136 5.14 -16.41 3.10
C VAL A 136 4.06 -16.81 4.12
N ASP A 137 4.44 -17.62 5.11
CA ASP A 137 3.56 -18.21 6.12
C ASP A 137 3.60 -17.47 7.47
N PHE A 138 4.12 -16.24 7.51
CA PHE A 138 4.25 -15.46 8.76
C PHE A 138 2.94 -15.39 9.57
N ASN A 139 1.80 -15.24 8.88
CA ASN A 139 0.48 -15.14 9.50
C ASN A 139 -0.21 -16.50 9.74
N ALA A 140 0.39 -17.62 9.33
CA ALA A 140 -0.27 -18.93 9.28
C ALA A 140 -0.66 -19.46 10.67
N ASN A 141 0.09 -19.12 11.72
CA ASN A 141 -0.16 -19.59 13.09
C ASN A 141 -1.51 -19.14 13.65
N TRP A 142 -2.06 -18.02 13.17
CA TRP A 142 -3.42 -17.59 13.51
C TRP A 142 -4.40 -17.79 12.35
N LYS A 143 -4.01 -18.51 11.29
CA LYS A 143 -4.77 -18.71 10.04
C LYS A 143 -4.98 -17.41 9.25
N GLY A 144 -4.10 -16.43 9.41
CA GLY A 144 -4.12 -15.24 8.57
C GLY A 144 -3.66 -15.53 7.13
N PRO A 145 -3.70 -14.52 6.25
CA PRO A 145 -3.43 -14.71 4.85
C PRO A 145 -1.93 -14.87 4.56
N LYS A 146 -1.62 -15.64 3.52
CA LYS A 146 -0.27 -15.77 2.98
C LYS A 146 0.17 -14.49 2.28
N PHE A 147 1.47 -14.33 2.11
CA PHE A 147 2.06 -13.12 1.55
C PHE A 147 1.59 -12.82 0.11
N VAL A 148 1.34 -11.55 -0.19
CA VAL A 148 1.04 -11.03 -1.53
C VAL A 148 2.04 -9.93 -1.88
N SER A 149 3.07 -10.30 -2.64
CA SER A 149 4.23 -9.47 -2.94
C SER A 149 4.01 -8.39 -4.01
N ILE A 150 2.81 -8.16 -4.54
CA ILE A 150 2.62 -7.08 -5.53
C ILE A 150 2.55 -5.68 -4.89
N TYR A 151 2.21 -5.62 -3.60
CA TYR A 151 1.97 -4.37 -2.88
C TYR A 151 3.25 -3.81 -2.24
N GLY A 152 4.24 -3.41 -3.05
CA GLY A 152 5.50 -2.89 -2.51
C GLY A 152 5.35 -1.62 -1.67
N GLY A 153 4.29 -0.83 -1.94
CA GLY A 153 4.10 0.53 -1.46
C GLY A 153 3.61 0.74 -0.04
N PRO A 154 2.48 0.14 0.33
CA PRO A 154 1.88 0.39 1.62
C PRO A 154 2.59 -0.36 2.75
N THR A 155 3.68 -1.10 2.56
CA THR A 155 3.92 -2.28 3.43
C THR A 155 5.35 -2.48 3.90
N TYR A 156 6.31 -1.98 3.13
CA TYR A 156 7.72 -1.98 3.51
C TYR A 156 7.97 -1.07 4.72
N GLY A 157 7.16 -0.03 4.90
CA GLY A 157 7.28 0.99 5.94
C GLY A 157 7.14 2.38 5.33
N ARG A 158 6.50 3.32 6.05
CA ARG A 158 6.29 4.69 5.57
C ARG A 158 7.41 5.58 6.05
N ILE A 159 8.12 6.21 5.12
CA ILE A 159 9.04 7.29 5.48
C ILE A 159 8.26 8.60 5.52
N ILE A 160 8.39 9.35 6.63
CA ILE A 160 7.83 10.69 6.82
C ILE A 160 8.96 11.57 7.33
N GLN A 161 9.45 12.49 6.49
CA GLN A 161 10.73 13.18 6.70
C GLN A 161 11.84 12.15 7.00
N ASN A 162 12.57 12.30 8.10
CA ASN A 162 13.62 11.39 8.55
C ASN A 162 13.09 10.28 9.49
N LYS A 163 11.82 9.89 9.39
CA LYS A 163 11.24 8.84 10.25
C LYS A 163 10.80 7.67 9.41
N PHE A 164 11.38 6.50 9.65
CA PHE A 164 10.87 5.23 9.15
C PHE A 164 9.79 4.74 10.11
N VAL A 165 8.54 4.80 9.68
CA VAL A 165 7.36 4.42 10.47
C VAL A 165 6.82 3.09 9.99
N GLN A 166 6.95 2.06 10.83
CA GLN A 166 6.29 0.79 10.62
C GLN A 166 4.81 0.92 11.00
N ILE A 167 3.97 1.14 9.99
CA ILE A 167 2.51 0.99 10.07
C ILE A 167 2.20 -0.46 9.72
N TRP A 168 1.49 -1.15 10.61
CA TRP A 168 1.21 -2.57 10.45
C TRP A 168 -0.09 -2.77 9.68
N GLU A 169 0.06 -2.81 8.36
CA GLU A 169 -0.99 -2.97 7.34
C GLU A 169 -2.00 -4.07 7.60
N CYS A 170 -3.16 -4.04 6.94
CA CYS A 170 -4.08 -5.18 6.92
C CYS A 170 -3.65 -6.29 5.97
N GLY A 171 -4.10 -7.52 6.24
CA GLY A 171 -4.16 -8.57 5.24
C GLY A 171 -2.80 -9.17 4.83
N PRO A 172 -2.64 -9.56 3.55
CA PRO A 172 -1.55 -10.42 3.07
C PRO A 172 -0.20 -9.71 2.91
N VAL A 173 -0.01 -8.53 3.49
CA VAL A 173 1.11 -7.65 3.13
C VAL A 173 1.94 -7.16 4.32
N ARG A 174 1.63 -7.60 5.55
CA ARG A 174 2.40 -7.26 6.77
C ARG A 174 3.86 -7.70 6.75
N GLN A 175 4.22 -8.60 5.85
CA GLN A 175 5.51 -9.30 5.84
C GLN A 175 6.62 -8.53 5.13
N TRP A 176 6.32 -7.41 4.47
CA TRP A 176 7.29 -6.69 3.65
C TRP A 176 8.49 -6.17 4.42
N GLU A 177 8.32 -5.41 5.51
CA GLU A 177 9.50 -4.96 6.29
C GLU A 177 10.33 -6.15 6.77
N LEU A 178 9.69 -7.25 7.18
CA LEU A 178 10.38 -8.47 7.62
C LEU A 178 11.21 -9.09 6.48
N ALA A 179 10.66 -9.13 5.27
CA ALA A 179 11.32 -9.71 4.10
C ALA A 179 12.55 -8.91 3.65
N PHE A 180 12.60 -7.60 3.95
CA PHE A 180 13.67 -6.70 3.49
C PHE A 180 14.42 -5.99 4.61
N ARG A 181 14.28 -6.44 5.86
CA ARG A 181 14.87 -5.82 7.05
C ARG A 181 16.38 -5.59 6.96
N GLN A 182 17.12 -6.52 6.33
CA GLN A 182 18.56 -6.34 6.11
C GLN A 182 18.87 -5.17 5.15
N GLY A 183 18.01 -4.96 4.15
CA GLY A 183 18.03 -3.77 3.30
C GLY A 183 17.68 -2.51 4.09
N THR A 184 16.66 -2.57 4.96
CA THR A 184 16.31 -1.47 5.86
C THR A 184 17.49 -1.04 6.74
N GLU A 185 18.27 -1.98 7.26
CA GLU A 185 19.49 -1.67 8.01
C GLU A 185 20.49 -0.83 7.19
N GLN A 186 20.60 -1.06 5.87
CA GLN A 186 21.45 -0.24 5.01
C GLN A 186 20.94 1.20 4.87
N LEU A 187 19.62 1.41 4.90
CA LEU A 187 19.06 2.76 4.95
C LEU A 187 19.49 3.47 6.23
N PHE A 188 19.40 2.82 7.40
CA PHE A 188 19.86 3.42 8.66
C PHE A 188 21.37 3.69 8.69
N ASN A 189 22.17 2.82 8.08
CA ASN A 189 23.61 3.04 7.94
C ASN A 189 23.93 4.27 7.06
N ALA A 190 23.16 4.48 5.99
CA ALA A 190 23.33 5.61 5.09
C ALA A 190 22.72 6.92 5.63
N ASN A 191 21.73 6.84 6.51
CA ASN A 191 20.97 7.97 7.05
C ASN A 191 21.03 7.94 8.60
N PRO A 192 22.12 8.45 9.21
CA PRO A 192 22.32 8.36 10.66
C PRO A 192 21.31 9.17 11.50
N ASP A 193 20.53 10.04 10.86
CA ASP A 193 19.42 10.79 11.43
C ASP A 193 18.04 10.12 11.19
N LEU A 194 17.99 9.00 10.46
CA LEU A 194 16.76 8.24 10.27
C LEU A 194 16.34 7.61 11.59
N GLU A 195 15.07 7.79 11.96
CA GLU A 195 14.52 7.27 13.19
C GLU A 195 13.54 6.13 12.94
N TYR A 196 13.73 5.01 13.63
CA TYR A 196 12.77 3.91 13.59
C TYR A 196 11.60 4.19 14.54
N ARG A 197 10.38 4.07 14.02
CA ARG A 197 9.11 4.23 14.73
C ARG A 197 8.17 3.10 14.33
N SER A 198 7.26 2.73 15.21
CA SER A 198 6.33 1.63 14.94
C SER A 198 5.00 1.89 15.61
N MET A 199 3.91 1.59 14.89
CA MET A 199 2.61 1.35 15.49
C MET A 199 2.62 0.01 16.26
N GLN A 200 1.57 -0.25 17.02
CA GLN A 200 1.41 -1.54 17.70
C GLN A 200 1.20 -2.64 16.65
N PHE A 201 1.86 -3.79 16.86
CA PHE A 201 1.63 -4.95 16.03
C PHE A 201 0.18 -5.44 16.25
N PRO A 202 -0.58 -5.76 15.19
CA PRO A 202 -2.00 -6.07 15.28
C PRO A 202 -2.24 -7.38 16.02
N GLU A 203 -3.43 -7.52 16.60
CA GLU A 203 -3.81 -8.75 17.28
C GLU A 203 -3.97 -9.91 16.29
N PRO A 204 -3.56 -11.14 16.65
CA PRO A 204 -3.76 -12.32 15.81
C PRO A 204 -5.22 -12.82 15.85
N ASP A 205 -6.19 -11.94 15.57
CA ASP A 205 -7.63 -12.24 15.53
C ASP A 205 -8.15 -12.21 14.08
N VAL A 206 -8.36 -13.38 13.50
CA VAL A 206 -8.89 -13.52 12.12
C VAL A 206 -10.33 -13.05 11.93
N ASN A 207 -11.05 -12.77 13.02
CA ASN A 207 -12.41 -12.25 12.96
C ASN A 207 -12.44 -10.71 12.99
N LEU A 208 -11.27 -10.08 13.17
CA LEU A 208 -11.15 -8.63 13.17
C LEU A 208 -11.44 -8.11 11.77
N ARG A 209 -12.37 -7.17 11.66
CA ARG A 209 -12.68 -6.48 10.41
C ARG A 209 -11.80 -5.23 10.33
N GLY A 210 -10.97 -5.15 9.29
CA GLY A 210 -10.00 -4.07 9.10
C GLY A 210 -8.68 -4.24 9.88
N PRO A 211 -7.85 -3.20 10.00
CA PRO A 211 -6.48 -3.31 10.51
C PRO A 211 -6.35 -3.49 12.04
N GLY A 212 -7.46 -3.54 12.77
CA GLY A 212 -7.47 -3.79 14.22
C GLY A 212 -7.46 -2.57 15.12
N THR A 213 -7.04 -2.74 16.38
CA THR A 213 -7.10 -1.68 17.41
C THR A 213 -5.72 -1.42 18.02
N PRO A 214 -5.07 -0.25 17.80
CA PRO A 214 -5.43 0.87 16.91
C PRO A 214 -4.83 0.68 15.50
N GLY A 215 -5.62 0.13 14.58
CA GLY A 215 -5.18 -0.25 13.24
C GLY A 215 -5.25 0.88 12.21
N LEU A 216 -4.25 0.93 11.34
CA LEU A 216 -4.14 1.86 10.21
C LEU A 216 -3.40 1.14 9.08
N ASP A 217 -3.85 1.34 7.84
CA ASP A 217 -3.11 0.99 6.62
C ASP A 217 -2.36 2.22 6.11
N ASN A 218 -1.17 2.05 5.55
CA ASN A 218 -0.37 3.13 4.99
C ASN A 218 -1.08 3.86 3.86
N ALA A 219 -1.94 3.14 3.11
CA ALA A 219 -2.74 3.74 2.06
C ALA A 219 -3.80 4.71 2.59
N ALA A 220 -4.05 4.75 3.92
CA ALA A 220 -4.94 5.71 4.58
C ALA A 220 -4.27 7.07 4.87
N VAL A 221 -2.96 7.23 4.60
CA VAL A 221 -2.19 8.44 4.97
C VAL A 221 -1.62 9.11 3.73
N LYS A 222 -1.92 10.41 3.54
CA LYS A 222 -1.24 11.27 2.56
C LYS A 222 -0.42 12.34 3.28
N ILE A 223 0.80 12.56 2.80
CA ILE A 223 1.74 13.55 3.35
C ILE A 223 1.69 14.80 2.48
N PHE A 224 1.29 15.91 3.09
CA PHE A 224 1.24 17.24 2.48
C PHE A 224 2.45 18.09 2.92
N PRO A 225 2.74 19.21 2.23
CA PRO A 225 3.72 20.18 2.68
C PRO A 225 3.51 20.63 4.13
N ASP A 226 4.52 21.28 4.71
CA ASP A 226 4.49 21.80 6.08
C ASP A 226 4.26 20.74 7.18
N SER A 227 4.69 19.50 6.93
CA SER A 227 4.55 18.38 7.90
C SER A 227 3.08 18.10 8.25
N HIS A 228 2.19 18.18 7.26
CA HIS A 228 0.77 17.92 7.43
C HIS A 228 0.39 16.52 6.93
N LEU A 229 -0.36 15.77 7.73
CA LEU A 229 -0.89 14.45 7.36
C LEU A 229 -2.41 14.53 7.17
N LEU A 230 -2.89 14.05 6.02
CA LEU A 230 -4.31 13.86 5.79
C LEU A 230 -4.64 12.37 5.90
N PHE A 231 -5.52 12.03 6.84
CA PHE A 231 -6.06 10.68 6.99
C PHE A 231 -7.37 10.53 6.24
N GLY A 232 -7.54 9.42 5.53
CA GLY A 232 -8.80 9.10 4.84
C GLY A 232 -9.37 7.77 5.30
N TYR A 233 -10.66 7.78 5.67
CA TYR A 233 -11.37 6.61 6.15
C TYR A 233 -12.59 6.31 5.27
N GLY A 234 -12.55 5.19 4.55
CA GLY A 234 -13.67 4.75 3.72
C GLY A 234 -14.78 4.15 4.58
N VAL A 235 -16.02 4.60 4.42
CA VAL A 235 -17.21 4.02 5.06
C VAL A 235 -18.35 3.86 4.04
N ALA A 236 -19.19 2.84 4.19
CA ALA A 236 -20.27 2.58 3.23
C ALA A 236 -21.52 3.43 3.45
N ASP A 237 -21.67 4.02 4.65
CA ASP A 237 -22.83 4.79 5.07
C ASP A 237 -22.39 5.82 6.13
N GLU A 238 -22.68 7.10 5.87
CA GLU A 238 -22.31 8.24 6.72
C GLU A 238 -22.79 8.07 8.17
N LYS A 239 -23.92 7.39 8.38
CA LYS A 239 -24.45 7.14 9.74
C LYS A 239 -23.52 6.30 10.61
N HIS A 240 -22.56 5.59 10.02
CA HIS A 240 -21.61 4.75 10.75
C HIS A 240 -20.38 5.54 11.22
N ILE A 241 -20.16 6.77 10.76
CA ILE A 241 -18.98 7.57 11.12
C ILE A 241 -18.81 7.66 12.64
N GLU A 242 -19.87 7.98 13.39
CA GLU A 242 -19.79 8.06 14.86
C GLU A 242 -19.35 6.73 15.49
N ALA A 243 -19.83 5.59 14.94
CA ALA A 243 -19.46 4.26 15.42
C ALA A 243 -17.99 3.91 15.12
N THR A 244 -17.34 4.56 14.15
CA THR A 244 -15.91 4.36 13.87
C THR A 244 -15.00 4.89 14.97
N TYR A 245 -15.48 5.77 15.87
CA TYR A 245 -14.71 6.22 17.03
C TYR A 245 -14.93 5.34 18.27
N ASN A 246 -15.86 4.39 18.22
CA ASN A 246 -16.18 3.54 19.37
C ASN A 246 -15.20 2.36 19.45
N PRO A 247 -14.38 2.24 20.52
CA PRO A 247 -13.47 1.10 20.69
C PRO A 247 -14.19 -0.24 20.90
N GLU A 248 -15.48 -0.24 21.27
CA GLU A 248 -16.25 -1.47 21.51
C GLU A 248 -16.73 -2.15 20.21
N THR A 249 -17.00 -1.37 19.15
CA THR A 249 -17.40 -1.89 17.83
C THR A 249 -16.20 -2.39 17.02
N ARG A 250 -14.97 -2.18 17.53
CA ARG A 250 -13.71 -2.59 16.89
C ARG A 250 -13.53 -2.03 15.47
N HIS A 251 -14.15 -0.88 15.17
CA HIS A 251 -13.94 -0.14 13.92
C HIS A 251 -14.31 -0.90 12.63
N ASP A 252 -15.28 -1.80 12.71
CA ASP A 252 -15.73 -2.71 11.65
C ASP A 252 -16.46 -2.03 10.47
N TYR A 253 -16.58 -0.71 10.47
CA TYR A 253 -17.24 0.07 9.44
C TYR A 253 -16.27 0.74 8.46
N THR A 254 -14.96 0.62 8.69
CA THR A 254 -13.93 1.22 7.83
C THR A 254 -13.20 0.17 7.00
N SER A 255 -12.89 0.49 5.75
CA SER A 255 -12.26 -0.45 4.82
C SER A 255 -10.78 -0.76 5.11
N ALA A 256 -9.99 0.23 5.52
CA ALA A 256 -8.52 0.07 5.62
C ALA A 256 -7.85 0.91 6.72
N GLY A 257 -8.60 1.55 7.59
CA GLY A 257 -7.99 2.40 8.61
C GLY A 257 -9.07 3.02 9.44
N ASN A 258 -8.77 3.23 10.72
CA ASN A 258 -9.74 3.86 11.61
C ASN A 258 -9.16 5.11 12.28
N PRO A 259 -10.04 6.02 12.74
CA PRO A 259 -9.63 7.24 13.43
C PRO A 259 -8.76 6.98 14.67
N LEU A 260 -8.94 5.86 15.37
CA LEU A 260 -8.09 5.53 16.53
C LEU A 260 -6.66 5.20 16.11
N GLY A 261 -6.46 4.56 14.96
CA GLY A 261 -5.16 4.33 14.33
C GLY A 261 -4.46 5.64 13.98
N GLY A 262 -5.15 6.56 13.30
CA GLY A 262 -4.60 7.89 12.98
C GLY A 262 -4.25 8.69 14.24
N LYS A 263 -5.15 8.69 15.24
CA LYS A 263 -4.89 9.30 16.54
C LYS A 263 -3.69 8.69 17.25
N PHE A 264 -3.54 7.36 17.23
CA PHE A 264 -2.39 6.69 17.82
C PHE A 264 -1.08 7.10 17.13
N LEU A 265 -1.06 7.13 15.79
CA LEU A 265 0.08 7.59 15.01
C LEU A 265 0.48 9.01 15.44
N MET A 266 -0.47 9.94 15.51
CA MET A 266 -0.19 11.33 15.88
C MET A 266 0.22 11.51 17.35
N GLU A 267 -0.52 10.92 18.29
CA GLU A 267 -0.32 11.18 19.72
C GLU A 267 0.79 10.33 20.35
N ARG A 268 1.18 9.21 19.73
CA ARG A 268 2.12 8.24 20.32
C ARG A 268 3.37 8.00 19.49
N VAL A 269 3.26 8.06 18.16
CA VAL A 269 4.37 7.71 17.27
C VAL A 269 5.09 8.96 16.76
N LEU A 270 4.34 9.99 16.37
CA LEU A 270 4.83 11.27 15.85
C LEU A 270 4.74 12.41 16.88
N ASN A 271 4.55 12.06 18.15
CA ASN A 271 4.35 13.03 19.21
C ASN A 271 5.61 13.89 19.42
N ASN A 272 5.41 15.21 19.53
CA ASN A 272 6.46 16.24 19.66
C ASN A 272 7.29 16.51 18.39
N ASP A 273 6.96 15.89 17.27
CA ASP A 273 7.69 16.09 16.00
C ASP A 273 7.13 17.25 15.16
N GLY A 274 6.14 17.99 15.68
CA GLY A 274 5.57 19.17 15.02
C GLY A 274 4.59 18.88 13.89
N PHE A 275 4.28 17.61 13.62
CA PHE A 275 3.27 17.25 12.63
C PHE A 275 1.88 17.73 13.03
N THR A 276 1.11 18.13 12.04
CA THR A 276 -0.33 18.40 12.16
C THR A 276 -1.11 17.41 11.32
N SER A 277 -2.40 17.26 11.60
CA SER A 277 -3.24 16.35 10.81
C SER A 277 -4.68 16.79 10.71
N GLU A 278 -5.31 16.36 9.62
CA GLU A 278 -6.75 16.38 9.40
C GLU A 278 -7.24 14.97 9.03
N GLU A 279 -8.54 14.74 9.13
CA GLU A 279 -9.18 13.48 8.74
C GLU A 279 -10.39 13.75 7.87
N ILE A 280 -10.64 12.84 6.92
CA ILE A 280 -11.83 12.84 6.08
C ILE A 280 -12.44 11.45 5.98
N PHE A 281 -13.76 11.40 5.85
CA PHE A 281 -14.50 10.20 5.49
C PHE A 281 -14.96 10.25 4.03
N PHE A 282 -14.85 9.12 3.33
CA PHE A 282 -15.25 8.98 1.93
C PHE A 282 -16.10 7.73 1.69
N ASP A 283 -16.84 7.71 0.58
CA ASP A 283 -17.68 6.57 0.19
C ASP A 283 -16.84 5.36 -0.23
N SER A 284 -16.81 4.34 0.63
CA SER A 284 -16.06 3.09 0.39
C SER A 284 -16.58 2.28 -0.81
N LYS A 285 -17.78 2.60 -1.32
CA LYS A 285 -18.31 1.98 -2.55
C LYS A 285 -17.63 2.47 -3.81
N LEU A 286 -16.97 3.63 -3.75
CA LEU A 286 -16.17 4.14 -4.88
C LEU A 286 -14.82 3.44 -4.94
N THR A 287 -14.21 3.23 -3.78
CA THR A 287 -12.90 2.60 -3.63
C THR A 287 -12.65 2.29 -2.16
N TYR A 288 -11.70 1.42 -1.86
CA TYR A 288 -11.44 0.96 -0.49
C TYR A 288 -10.30 1.69 0.22
N HIS A 289 -9.30 2.19 -0.51
CA HIS A 289 -8.17 2.91 0.08
C HIS A 289 -8.18 4.39 -0.28
N PHE A 290 -7.58 5.20 0.61
CA PHE A 290 -7.56 6.65 0.43
C PHE A 290 -6.64 7.08 -0.72
N ASP A 291 -5.55 6.36 -0.97
CA ASP A 291 -4.70 6.53 -2.15
C ASP A 291 -5.40 6.20 -3.48
N CYS A 292 -6.43 5.36 -3.46
CA CYS A 292 -7.31 5.10 -4.59
C CYS A 292 -8.48 6.09 -4.69
N PHE A 293 -8.63 6.99 -3.72
CA PHE A 293 -9.66 8.03 -3.69
C PHE A 293 -9.07 9.41 -4.06
N LEU A 294 -7.99 9.80 -3.40
CA LEU A 294 -7.30 11.07 -3.58
C LEU A 294 -6.01 10.89 -4.41
N MET A 295 -6.05 11.35 -5.65
CA MET A 295 -4.91 11.35 -6.57
C MET A 295 -3.98 12.52 -6.25
N MET A 296 -2.76 12.22 -5.82
CA MET A 296 -1.71 13.24 -5.65
C MET A 296 -1.10 13.58 -7.01
N ILE A 297 -1.30 14.80 -7.51
CA ILE A 297 -0.85 15.18 -8.86
C ILE A 297 0.38 16.08 -8.81
N LYS A 298 0.24 17.27 -8.22
CA LYS A 298 1.32 18.22 -7.92
C LYS A 298 0.85 19.15 -6.80
N GLU A 299 1.76 19.85 -6.15
CA GLU A 299 1.36 20.82 -5.13
C GLU A 299 0.33 21.82 -5.69
N GLY A 300 -0.76 22.02 -4.93
CA GLY A 300 -1.91 22.83 -5.33
C GLY A 300 -2.89 22.16 -6.30
N VAL A 301 -2.67 20.91 -6.73
CA VAL A 301 -3.60 20.19 -7.63
C VAL A 301 -3.74 18.73 -7.19
N VAL A 302 -4.97 18.29 -6.95
CA VAL A 302 -5.31 16.89 -6.65
C VAL A 302 -6.45 16.41 -7.52
N GLY A 303 -6.59 15.09 -7.67
CA GLY A 303 -7.73 14.48 -8.33
C GLY A 303 -8.65 13.81 -7.32
N MET A 304 -9.96 13.97 -7.49
CA MET A 304 -10.99 13.31 -6.68
C MET A 304 -12.18 12.87 -7.55
N PRO A 305 -13.00 11.90 -7.11
CA PRO A 305 -14.14 11.42 -7.89
C PRO A 305 -15.06 12.53 -8.43
N ASP A 306 -15.51 12.38 -9.66
CA ASP A 306 -16.48 13.27 -10.33
C ASP A 306 -17.91 12.93 -9.87
N THR A 307 -18.18 13.18 -8.58
CA THR A 307 -19.46 12.94 -7.93
C THR A 307 -19.89 14.17 -7.12
N ILE A 308 -21.09 14.10 -6.54
CA ILE A 308 -21.52 15.09 -5.56
C ILE A 308 -20.49 15.15 -4.44
N ASN A 309 -20.00 16.35 -4.15
CA ASN A 309 -19.03 16.60 -3.09
C ASN A 309 -17.77 15.74 -3.19
N HIS A 310 -17.39 15.34 -4.41
CA HIS A 310 -16.19 14.54 -4.67
C HIS A 310 -16.16 13.19 -3.95
N GLY A 311 -17.30 12.66 -3.50
CA GLY A 311 -17.39 11.40 -2.76
C GLY A 311 -17.03 11.51 -1.28
N LEU A 312 -16.83 12.73 -0.78
CA LEU A 312 -16.65 13.01 0.64
C LEU A 312 -17.99 12.92 1.37
N MET A 313 -17.92 12.44 2.61
CA MET A 313 -19.07 12.39 3.52
C MET A 313 -19.18 13.60 4.45
N HIS A 314 -18.20 14.51 4.43
CA HIS A 314 -18.29 15.79 5.14
C HIS A 314 -18.77 16.89 4.22
N GLU A 315 -19.48 17.89 4.75
CA GLU A 315 -19.97 19.02 3.96
C GLU A 315 -18.87 19.91 3.34
N HIS A 316 -17.64 19.83 3.86
CA HIS A 316 -16.55 20.73 3.50
C HIS A 316 -15.26 19.97 3.20
N LEU A 317 -14.45 20.53 2.30
CA LEU A 317 -13.08 20.09 2.08
C LEU A 317 -12.25 20.33 3.36
N PRO A 318 -11.24 19.49 3.64
CA PRO A 318 -10.28 19.77 4.69
C PRO A 318 -9.48 21.03 4.35
N GLU A 319 -8.98 21.71 5.39
CA GLU A 319 -8.28 22.99 5.31
C GLU A 319 -7.04 22.89 4.39
N CYS A 320 -6.30 21.78 4.46
CA CYS A 320 -5.15 21.51 3.59
C CYS A 320 -5.49 21.45 2.09
N LEU A 321 -6.77 21.26 1.71
CA LEU A 321 -7.23 21.19 0.31
C LEU A 321 -8.06 22.40 -0.14
N LYS A 322 -8.38 23.35 0.75
CA LYS A 322 -9.33 24.44 0.43
C LYS A 322 -8.89 25.31 -0.76
N ASP A 323 -7.59 25.46 -0.96
CA ASP A 323 -6.97 26.31 -1.99
C ASP A 323 -6.44 25.47 -3.17
N TYR A 324 -6.62 24.15 -3.14
CA TYR A 324 -6.18 23.25 -4.20
C TYR A 324 -7.20 23.24 -5.35
N GLU A 325 -6.69 23.13 -6.58
CA GLU A 325 -7.53 22.76 -7.71
C GLU A 325 -7.89 21.28 -7.61
N ILE A 326 -9.20 20.98 -7.62
CA ILE A 326 -9.70 19.60 -7.70
C ILE A 326 -9.96 19.25 -9.16
N VAL A 327 -9.20 18.29 -9.69
CA VAL A 327 -9.46 17.67 -10.99
C VAL A 327 -10.55 16.62 -10.81
N PRO A 328 -11.74 16.78 -11.42
CA PRO A 328 -12.76 15.74 -11.35
C PRO A 328 -12.27 14.50 -12.10
N LEU A 329 -12.33 13.34 -11.46
CA LEU A 329 -11.91 12.06 -12.02
C LEU A 329 -13.16 11.26 -12.44
N PRO A 330 -13.32 10.89 -13.73
CA PRO A 330 -14.45 10.09 -14.18
C PRO A 330 -14.58 8.80 -13.35
N LEU A 331 -15.81 8.45 -12.97
CA LEU A 331 -16.06 7.23 -12.18
C LEU A 331 -15.57 5.95 -12.87
N GLU A 332 -15.59 5.93 -14.20
CA GLU A 332 -15.04 4.81 -14.98
C GLU A 332 -13.51 4.70 -14.83
N ASP A 333 -12.81 5.83 -14.74
CA ASP A 333 -11.37 5.87 -14.51
C ASP A 333 -11.05 5.54 -13.03
N ILE A 334 -11.89 5.97 -12.07
CA ILE A 334 -11.81 5.54 -10.66
C ILE A 334 -11.93 4.02 -10.53
N ALA A 335 -12.89 3.40 -11.23
CA ALA A 335 -13.06 1.96 -11.25
C ALA A 335 -11.86 1.21 -11.88
N ARG A 336 -11.02 1.90 -12.65
CA ARG A 336 -9.75 1.42 -13.23
C ARG A 336 -8.53 1.81 -12.40
N GLY A 337 -8.71 2.41 -11.23
CA GLY A 337 -7.62 2.76 -10.32
C GLY A 337 -6.86 4.03 -10.67
N VAL A 338 -7.47 4.96 -11.41
CA VAL A 338 -6.78 6.18 -11.88
C VAL A 338 -6.17 7.02 -10.76
N SER A 339 -6.77 7.04 -9.57
CA SER A 339 -6.26 7.82 -8.44
C SER A 339 -5.00 7.20 -7.82
N ASN A 340 -4.81 5.88 -7.99
CA ASN A 340 -3.68 5.14 -7.44
C ASN A 340 -2.44 5.25 -8.34
N ALA A 341 -2.13 6.49 -8.70
CA ALA A 341 -1.19 6.89 -9.72
C ALA A 341 -0.03 7.68 -9.06
N PRO A 342 1.22 7.18 -9.13
CA PRO A 342 2.34 7.86 -8.50
C PRO A 342 2.76 9.08 -9.32
N THR A 343 2.77 10.25 -8.68
CA THR A 343 3.37 11.46 -9.25
C THR A 343 4.89 11.40 -9.15
N ILE A 344 5.58 11.89 -10.19
CA ILE A 344 7.05 11.97 -10.21
C ILE A 344 7.53 13.29 -9.57
N GLY A 345 6.65 14.27 -9.37
CA GLY A 345 7.00 15.56 -8.77
C GLY A 345 7.81 16.48 -9.69
N ASP A 346 7.81 16.25 -11.00
CA ASP A 346 8.39 17.16 -12.02
C ASP A 346 7.40 17.53 -13.13
N GLY A 347 6.10 17.38 -12.85
CA GLY A 347 5.04 17.57 -13.81
C GLY A 347 4.61 16.31 -14.55
N ARG A 348 5.28 15.17 -14.32
CA ARG A 348 4.86 13.85 -14.83
C ARG A 348 4.11 13.03 -13.78
N ILE A 349 3.17 12.22 -14.23
CA ILE A 349 2.42 11.26 -13.39
C ILE A 349 2.18 9.97 -14.15
N LEU A 350 2.45 8.83 -13.51
CA LEU A 350 2.19 7.52 -14.10
C LEU A 350 0.69 7.23 -13.99
N ILE A 351 0.10 6.67 -15.03
CA ILE A 351 -1.36 6.47 -15.09
C ILE A 351 -1.69 5.22 -15.91
N ASP A 352 -2.72 4.47 -15.50
CA ASP A 352 -3.21 3.33 -16.29
C ASP A 352 -3.59 3.83 -17.71
N ASN A 353 -3.06 3.16 -18.72
CA ASN A 353 -3.23 3.53 -20.12
C ASN A 353 -4.70 3.52 -20.61
N ARG A 354 -5.61 2.89 -19.85
CA ARG A 354 -7.06 2.90 -20.09
C ARG A 354 -7.72 4.22 -19.68
N CYS A 355 -7.12 4.99 -18.77
CA CYS A 355 -7.70 6.20 -18.16
C CYS A 355 -7.53 7.46 -19.04
N THR A 356 -7.96 7.36 -20.30
CA THR A 356 -7.69 8.33 -21.36
C THR A 356 -8.33 9.70 -21.14
N GLU A 357 -9.51 9.76 -20.52
CA GLU A 357 -10.18 11.03 -20.23
C GLU A 357 -9.45 11.79 -19.12
N THR A 358 -9.02 11.10 -18.06
CA THR A 358 -8.18 11.73 -17.03
C THR A 358 -6.86 12.22 -17.61
N MET A 359 -6.19 11.43 -18.46
CA MET A 359 -4.96 11.86 -19.15
C MET A 359 -5.15 13.17 -19.91
N LYS A 360 -6.26 13.31 -20.64
CA LYS A 360 -6.60 14.55 -21.35
C LYS A 360 -6.82 15.73 -20.39
N ARG A 361 -7.50 15.51 -19.25
CA ARG A 361 -7.72 16.53 -18.21
C ARG A 361 -6.41 17.00 -17.58
N LEU A 362 -5.45 16.09 -17.38
CA LEU A 362 -4.10 16.40 -16.88
C LEU A 362 -3.29 17.20 -17.90
N GLN A 363 -3.28 16.78 -19.17
CA GLN A 363 -2.58 17.48 -20.25
C GLN A 363 -3.07 18.92 -20.43
N ALA A 364 -4.37 19.15 -20.31
CA ALA A 364 -4.95 20.50 -20.35
C ALA A 364 -4.42 21.44 -19.25
N ARG A 365 -3.82 20.88 -18.19
CA ARG A 365 -3.23 21.58 -17.05
C ARG A 365 -1.69 21.61 -17.08
N GLY A 366 -1.09 21.19 -18.19
CA GLY A 366 0.35 21.10 -18.36
C GLY A 366 1.00 20.00 -17.52
N ILE A 367 0.22 18.99 -17.10
CA ILE A 367 0.74 17.77 -16.47
C ILE A 367 0.88 16.70 -17.54
N GLU A 368 2.02 16.03 -17.58
CA GLU A 368 2.35 15.00 -18.55
C GLU A 368 1.98 13.61 -18.00
N PRO A 369 0.90 12.98 -18.48
CA PRO A 369 0.62 11.59 -18.14
C PRO A 369 1.64 10.65 -18.81
N VAL A 370 2.15 9.69 -18.04
CA VAL A 370 3.01 8.60 -18.51
C VAL A 370 2.17 7.32 -18.48
N PRO A 371 1.62 6.87 -19.63
CA PRO A 371 0.74 5.72 -19.67
C PRO A 371 1.50 4.42 -19.37
N VAL A 372 0.95 3.60 -18.47
CA VAL A 372 1.47 2.29 -18.07
C VAL A 372 0.34 1.26 -18.24
N LYS A 373 0.63 0.10 -18.82
CA LYS A 373 -0.31 -1.03 -18.82
C LYS A 373 -0.32 -1.62 -17.41
N TYR A 374 -1.46 -1.59 -16.73
CA TYR A 374 -1.59 -2.04 -15.33
C TYR A 374 -2.97 -2.65 -15.01
N GLU A 375 -3.62 -3.18 -16.05
CA GLU A 375 -5.00 -3.65 -15.97
C GLU A 375 -5.13 -4.92 -15.14
N LYS A 376 -4.28 -5.92 -15.37
CA LYS A 376 -4.38 -7.22 -14.69
C LYS A 376 -4.03 -7.13 -13.22
N CYS A 377 -3.03 -6.33 -12.85
CA CYS A 377 -2.74 -6.06 -11.45
C CYS A 377 -3.92 -5.40 -10.73
N TRP A 378 -4.52 -4.37 -11.34
CA TRP A 378 -5.68 -3.69 -10.79
C TRP A 378 -6.91 -4.61 -10.74
N ASP A 379 -7.33 -5.17 -11.86
CA ASP A 379 -8.60 -5.91 -11.96
C ASP A 379 -8.60 -7.20 -11.11
N THR A 380 -7.42 -7.78 -10.82
CA THR A 380 -7.30 -9.02 -10.04
C THR A 380 -7.21 -8.77 -8.54
N PHE A 381 -6.59 -7.66 -8.12
CA PHE A 381 -6.23 -7.42 -6.72
C PHE A 381 -6.71 -6.06 -6.18
N ASN A 382 -7.27 -5.20 -7.03
CA ASN A 382 -7.43 -3.76 -6.79
C ASN A 382 -6.10 -3.07 -6.42
N SER A 383 -4.98 -3.62 -6.92
CA SER A 383 -3.63 -3.09 -6.70
C SER A 383 -3.24 -2.15 -7.82
N GLY A 384 -3.28 -0.84 -7.54
CA GLY A 384 -2.80 0.16 -8.49
C GLY A 384 -1.30 0.39 -8.35
N MET A 385 -0.78 1.34 -9.12
CA MET A 385 0.67 1.58 -9.17
C MET A 385 1.20 2.13 -7.83
N ASP A 386 0.51 3.10 -7.22
CA ASP A 386 0.90 3.71 -5.91
C ASP A 386 0.83 2.67 -4.77
N CYS A 387 -0.12 1.73 -4.83
CA CYS A 387 -0.18 0.56 -3.96
C CYS A 387 0.98 -0.43 -4.20
N SER A 388 1.60 -0.40 -5.37
CA SER A 388 2.72 -1.28 -5.73
C SER A 388 4.10 -0.65 -5.50
N ASP A 389 4.18 0.65 -5.16
CA ASP A 389 5.45 1.35 -4.93
C ASP A 389 5.50 2.17 -3.64
N ALA A 390 6.66 2.15 -2.97
CA ALA A 390 6.91 2.83 -1.70
C ALA A 390 7.93 3.93 -1.89
N GLU A 391 7.65 5.07 -1.28
CA GLU A 391 8.49 6.25 -1.35
C GLU A 391 9.65 6.13 -0.34
N ILE A 392 10.85 5.78 -0.81
CA ILE A 392 12.05 5.80 0.03
C ILE A 392 12.62 7.23 0.09
N TRP A 393 12.64 7.92 -1.05
CA TRP A 393 13.12 9.28 -1.13
C TRP A 393 12.26 10.16 -2.04
N ARG A 394 11.65 11.19 -1.43
CA ARG A 394 11.04 12.34 -2.10
C ARG A 394 11.54 13.64 -1.49
N GLN A 395 12.07 14.52 -2.33
CA GLN A 395 12.62 15.80 -1.88
C GLN A 395 12.83 16.76 -3.05
N ASP A 396 12.34 17.99 -2.96
CA ASP A 396 12.45 18.95 -4.07
C ASP A 396 13.87 19.50 -4.23
N ILE A 397 14.47 19.95 -3.13
CA ILE A 397 15.82 20.52 -3.10
C ILE A 397 16.77 19.57 -2.38
N ILE A 398 17.88 19.21 -3.03
CA ILE A 398 18.97 18.47 -2.39
C ILE A 398 19.91 19.49 -1.76
N ASP A 399 19.96 19.50 -0.43
CA ASP A 399 20.93 20.26 0.35
C ASP A 399 22.36 19.72 0.24
#